data_AF-A0A543G558-F1
#
_entry.id   AF-A0A543G558-F1
#
_cell.length_a   1.000
_cell.length_b   1.000
_cell.length_c   1.000
_cell.angle_alpha   90.00
_cell.angle_beta   90.00
_cell.angle_gamma   90.00
#
_symmetry.space_group_name_H-M   'P 1'
#
loop_
_entity.id
_entity.type
_entity.pdbx_description
1 polymer ?
#
loop_
_entity_poly.entity_id
_entity_poly.type
_entity_poly.pdbx_seq_one_letter_code
_entity_poly.pdbx_strand_id
1 'polypeptide(L)' 'MELVLKNVKKKDLAVFKSLAKSLGFEIEKKEKPYNPEFVKEILEAAKEVREGNYVKISMEELDSLWK' A
#
# COMPACT_ATOMS: atom_id res chain seq x y z
N MET A 1 -7.56 6.55 -20.20
CA MET A 1 -7.25 7.76 -19.41
C MET A 1 -7.63 7.43 -17.98
N GLU A 2 -6.69 7.44 -17.05
CA GLU A 2 -6.95 7.17 -15.63
C GLU A 2 -7.23 8.49 -14.90
N LEU A 3 -8.32 8.56 -14.14
CA LEU A 3 -8.77 9.76 -13.43
C LEU A 3 -8.85 9.49 -11.93
N VAL A 4 -8.12 10.27 -11.14
CA VAL A 4 -8.06 10.13 -9.68
C VAL A 4 -8.71 11.34 -9.00
N LEU A 5 -9.76 11.09 -8.23
CA LEU A 5 -10.46 12.12 -7.45
C LEU A 5 -9.92 12.15 -6.02
N LYS A 6 -9.30 13.26 -5.62
CA LYS A 6 -8.85 13.49 -4.23
C LYS A 6 -9.92 14.25 -3.44
N ASN A 7 -9.99 14.03 -2.13
CA ASN A 7 -10.87 14.74 -1.18
C ASN A 7 -12.39 14.54 -1.39
N VAL A 8 -12.81 13.38 -1.88
CA VAL A 8 -14.23 13.04 -2.06
C VAL A 8 -14.91 12.82 -0.71
N LYS A 9 -15.95 13.61 -0.39
CA LYS A 9 -16.73 13.41 0.84
C LYS A 9 -17.72 12.25 0.64
N LYS A 10 -18.08 11.57 1.72
CA LYS A 10 -19.07 10.47 1.67
C LYS A 10 -20.44 10.88 1.08
N LYS A 11 -20.82 12.15 1.20
CA LYS A 11 -22.07 12.70 0.66
C LYS A 11 -22.08 12.73 -0.87
N ASP A 12 -20.90 12.94 -1.48
CA ASP A 12 -20.77 13.13 -2.92
C ASP A 12 -20.71 11.80 -3.67
N LEU A 13 -20.46 10.67 -2.96
CA LEU A 13 -20.42 9.33 -3.54
C LEU A 13 -21.71 8.94 -4.28
N ALA A 14 -22.87 9.40 -3.80
CA ALA A 14 -24.15 9.13 -4.46
C ALA A 14 -24.22 9.79 -5.84
N VAL A 15 -23.70 11.02 -5.95
CA VAL A 15 -23.63 11.77 -7.22
C VAL A 15 -22.65 11.09 -8.17
N PHE A 16 -21.48 10.68 -7.68
CA PHE A 16 -20.51 9.97 -8.50
C PHE A 16 -21.06 8.63 -9.01
N LYS A 17 -21.80 7.86 -8.19
CA LYS A 17 -22.46 6.63 -8.65
C LYS A 17 -23.46 6.87 -9.77
N SER A 18 -24.24 7.95 -9.70
CA SER A 18 -25.19 8.32 -10.75
C SER A 18 -24.48 8.72 -12.05
N LEU A 19 -23.38 9.49 -11.95
CA LEU A 19 -22.53 9.85 -13.08
C LEU A 19 -21.89 8.62 -13.72
N ALA A 20 -21.32 7.74 -12.90
CA ALA A 20 -20.72 6.47 -13.31
C ALA A 20 -21.71 5.62 -14.11
N LYS A 21 -22.94 5.47 -13.62
CA LYS A 21 -24.01 4.75 -14.32
C LYS A 21 -24.38 5.40 -15.66
N SER A 22 -24.43 6.73 -15.72
CA SER A 22 -24.81 7.46 -16.93
C SER A 22 -23.70 7.48 -18.00
N LEU A 23 -22.44 7.45 -17.58
CA LEU A 23 -21.26 7.58 -18.45
C LEU A 23 -20.56 6.23 -18.70
N GLY A 24 -21.01 5.16 -18.04
CA GLY A 24 -20.54 3.80 -18.27
C GLY A 24 -19.15 3.49 -17.69
N PHE A 25 -18.72 4.19 -16.64
CA PHE A 25 -17.46 3.91 -15.95
C PHE A 25 -17.70 3.35 -14.54
N GLU A 26 -16.71 2.64 -14.01
CA GLU A 26 -16.79 1.98 -12.70
C GLU A 26 -15.99 2.76 -11.65
N ILE A 27 -16.54 2.91 -10.44
CA ILE A 27 -15.86 3.59 -9.34
C ILE A 27 -15.15 2.55 -8.50
N GLU A 28 -13.86 2.37 -8.73
CA GLU A 28 -13.01 1.57 -7.86
C GLU A 28 -12.53 2.38 -6.66
N LYS A 29 -12.84 1.91 -5.45
CA LYS A 29 -12.10 2.34 -4.27
C LYS A 29 -10.80 1.56 -4.24
N LYS A 30 -9.68 2.23 -4.52
CA LYS A 30 -8.36 1.66 -4.21
C LYS A 30 -8.22 1.59 -2.68
N GLU A 31 -8.67 0.48 -2.10
CA GLU A 31 -8.64 0.20 -0.65
C GLU A 31 -7.29 -0.39 -0.18
N LYS A 32 -6.26 -0.41 -1.02
CA LYS A 32 -4.94 -0.87 -0.61
C LYS A 32 -4.07 0.35 -0.24
N PRO A 33 -4.02 0.73 1.05
CA PRO A 33 -3.15 1.83 1.50
C PRO A 33 -1.67 1.49 1.35
N TYR A 34 -1.33 0.21 1.25
CA TYR A 34 0.04 -0.27 1.11
C TYR A 34 0.35 -0.74 -0.31
N ASN A 35 1.57 -0.43 -0.76
CA ASN A 35 2.10 -0.95 -2.01
C ASN A 35 2.19 -2.49 -1.92
N PRO A 36 1.56 -3.25 -2.83
CA PRO A 36 1.61 -4.71 -2.80
C PRO A 36 3.02 -5.29 -2.90
N GLU A 37 3.96 -4.63 -3.59
CA GLU A 37 5.36 -5.07 -3.65
C GLU A 37 6.03 -4.99 -2.27
N PHE A 38 5.83 -3.86 -1.59
CA PHE A 38 6.32 -3.67 -0.22
C PHE A 38 5.75 -4.70 0.76
N VAL A 39 4.46 -5.02 0.65
CA VAL A 39 3.84 -6.07 1.50
C VAL A 39 4.47 -7.44 1.21
N LYS A 40 4.78 -7.73 -0.05
CA LYS A 40 5.41 -9.00 -0.45
C LYS A 40 6.81 -9.12 0.16
N GLU A 41 7.63 -8.07 0.07
CA GLU A 41 8.98 -8.05 0.65
C GLU A 41 8.97 -8.30 2.17
N ILE A 42 8.05 -7.65 2.90
CA ILE A 42 7.94 -7.83 4.35
C ILE A 42 7.52 -9.26 4.71
N LEU A 43 6.59 -9.86 3.95
CA LEU A 43 6.16 -11.24 4.20
C LEU A 43 7.28 -12.25 3.89
N GLU A 44 8.09 -11.99 2.88
CA GLU A 44 9.25 -12.81 2.53
C GLU A 44 10.33 -12.72 3.61
N ALA A 45 10.70 -11.50 4.02
CA ALA A 45 11.65 -11.29 5.12
C ALA A 45 11.17 -11.92 6.44
N ALA A 46 9.87 -11.85 6.76
CA ALA A 46 9.30 -12.51 7.93
C ALA A 46 9.40 -14.04 7.85
N LYS A 47 9.33 -14.61 6.64
CA LYS A 47 9.53 -16.05 6.41
C LYS A 47 11.00 -16.42 6.58
N GLU A 48 11.92 -15.65 6.01
CA GLU A 48 13.37 -15.84 6.14
C GLU A 48 13.80 -15.83 7.61
N VAL A 49 13.27 -14.91 8.42
CA VAL A 49 13.54 -14.85 9.87
C VAL A 49 13.09 -16.14 10.57
N ARG A 50 11.94 -16.72 10.20
CA ARG A 50 11.45 -17.99 10.77
C ARG A 50 12.30 -19.18 10.32
N GLU A 51 12.79 -19.15 9.08
CA GLU A 51 13.69 -20.16 8.53
C GLU A 51 15.13 -20.04 9.06
N GLY A 52 15.43 -18.99 9.84
CA GLY A 52 16.74 -18.75 10.44
C GLY A 52 17.70 -17.95 9.55
N ASN A 53 17.23 -17.47 8.40
CA ASN A 53 17.98 -16.65 7.46
C ASN A 53 17.95 -15.18 7.88
N TYR A 54 18.56 -14.87 9.02
CA TYR A 54 18.69 -13.49 9.51
C TYR A 54 20.07 -13.25 10.10
N VAL A 55 20.52 -11.99 10.04
CA VAL A 55 21.74 -11.55 10.73
C VAL A 55 21.32 -10.76 11.96
N LYS A 56 21.81 -11.18 13.13
CA LYS A 56 21.73 -10.36 14.34
C LYS A 56 22.83 -9.32 14.29
N ILE A 57 22.44 -8.05 14.41
CA ILE A 57 23.35 -6.92 14.43
C ILE A 57 23.13 -6.23 15.77
N SER A 58 24.21 -5.93 16.48
CA SER A 58 24.18 -5.12 17.71
C SER A 58 23.96 -3.65 17.38
N MET A 59 23.56 -2.86 18.38
CA MET A 59 23.36 -1.42 18.19
C MET A 59 24.68 -0.71 17.82
N GLU A 60 25.80 -1.19 18.34
CA GLU A 60 27.15 -0.65 18.05
C GLU A 60 27.58 -0.94 16.61
N GLU A 61 27.31 -2.16 16.10
CA GLU A 61 27.55 -2.51 14.71
C GLU A 61 26.64 -1.72 13.76
N LEU A 62 25.36 -1.58 14.10
CA LEU A 62 24.45 -0.73 13.35
C LEU A 62 24.97 0.71 13.30
N ASP A 63 25.49 1.21 14.42
CA ASP A 63 26.06 2.55 14.53
C ASP A 63 27.31 2.78 13.67
N SER A 64 28.06 1.72 13.38
CA SER A 64 29.25 1.77 12.54
C SER A 64 28.94 1.80 11.03
N LEU A 65 27.75 1.36 10.61
CA LEU A 65 27.39 1.25 9.18
C LEU A 65 26.97 2.59 8.54
N TRP A 66 26.71 3.62 9.35
CA TRP A 66 26.22 4.92 8.89
C TRP A 66 27.11 6.11 9.32
N LYS A 67 28.20 5.85 10.05
CA LYS A 67 29.26 6.81 10.36
C LYS A 67 30.41 6.69 9.37
#